data_AF-A0A2E6LNN1-F1
#
_entry.id   AF-A0A2E6LNN1-F1
#
_cell.length_a   1.000
_cell.length_b   1.000
_cell.length_c   1.000
_cell.angle_alpha   90.00
_cell.angle_beta   90.00
_cell.angle_gamma   90.00
#
_symmetry.space_group_name_H-M   'P 1'
#
loop_
_entity.id
_entity.type
_entity.pdbx_description
1 polymer ?
#
loop_
_entity_poly.entity_id
_entity_poly.type
_entity_poly.pdbx_seq_one_letter_code
_entity_poly.pdbx_strand_id
1 'polypeptide(L)'
;MSEIILRANTPAELKDRLAELDIDVPPRSEGRRNHHAERYCIAHLLATLPVEQLSFPLTLTHSDKPDFLLAMFRADVGIEHTEAVPENIARADFLREKEGLGPDVYFTPHVLPGEPRKTAGELRREIEADESGPGWCGDSPEREWAAAMAHYVKEKMPKATADGFVRYPANWLIVYDNWPLPAINCSKAASYLAPLLAEMGAFSVFDTIFIHDDSHMWEFRETPLTQVLRPLRAPH
;
A
#
# COMPACT_ATOMS: atom_id res chain seq x y z
N MET A 1 19.82 -9.01 3.82
CA MET A 1 20.89 -8.89 2.80
C MET A 1 20.34 -7.98 1.72
N SER A 2 21.05 -6.91 1.35
CA SER A 2 20.53 -5.97 0.36
C SER A 2 20.60 -6.55 -1.05
N GLU A 3 19.49 -6.48 -1.79
CA GLU A 3 19.37 -6.99 -3.16
C GLU A 3 19.04 -5.83 -4.10
N ILE A 4 19.78 -5.72 -5.21
CA ILE A 4 19.51 -4.69 -6.21
C ILE A 4 18.36 -5.16 -7.09
N ILE A 5 17.26 -4.41 -7.08
CA ILE A 5 16.07 -4.71 -7.88
C ILE A 5 16.26 -4.18 -9.30
N LEU A 6 16.66 -2.91 -9.44
CA LEU A 6 16.93 -2.31 -10.75
C LEU A 6 17.93 -1.16 -10.67
N ARG A 7 18.54 -0.86 -11.82
CA ARG A 7 19.38 0.31 -12.06
C ARG A 7 18.99 0.95 -13.38
N ALA A 8 18.96 2.28 -13.41
CA ALA A 8 18.68 3.04 -14.62
C ALA A 8 19.51 4.32 -14.64
N ASN A 9 20.11 4.63 -15.79
CA ASN A 9 20.86 5.87 -16.01
C ASN A 9 20.01 6.94 -16.70
N THR A 10 18.85 6.56 -17.23
CA THR A 10 17.93 7.47 -17.92
C THR A 10 16.47 7.09 -17.65
N PRO A 11 15.51 8.01 -17.88
CA PRO A 11 14.08 7.69 -17.80
C PRO A 11 13.65 6.56 -18.75
N ALA A 12 14.26 6.48 -19.93
CA ALA A 12 13.98 5.42 -20.90
C ALA A 12 14.44 4.06 -20.36
N GLU A 13 15.65 3.98 -19.82
CA GLU A 13 16.15 2.76 -19.17
C GLU A 13 15.28 2.37 -17.97
N LEU A 14 14.79 3.32 -17.17
CA LEU A 14 13.88 3.01 -16.06
C LEU A 14 12.61 2.35 -16.56
N LYS A 15 11.99 2.91 -17.61
CA LYS A 15 10.78 2.35 -18.20
C LYS A 15 11.01 0.92 -18.69
N ASP A 16 12.10 0.68 -19.41
CA ASP A 16 12.44 -0.65 -19.93
C ASP A 16 12.67 -1.65 -18.79
N ARG A 17 13.39 -1.25 -17.73
CA ARG A 17 13.63 -2.09 -16.55
C ARG A 17 12.36 -2.40 -15.77
N LEU A 18 11.46 -1.43 -15.60
CA LEU A 18 10.17 -1.65 -14.94
C LEU A 18 9.30 -2.64 -15.73
N ALA A 19 9.35 -2.60 -17.06
CA ALA A 19 8.61 -3.54 -17.91
C ALA A 19 9.15 -4.98 -17.84
N GLU A 20 10.42 -5.17 -17.47
CA GLU A 20 11.05 -6.48 -17.27
C GLU A 20 10.79 -7.07 -15.87
N LEU A 21 10.31 -6.26 -14.91
CA LEU A 21 10.04 -6.76 -13.57
C LEU A 21 8.83 -7.69 -13.59
N ASP A 22 9.04 -8.89 -13.04
CA ASP A 22 7.93 -9.72 -12.61
C ASP A 22 7.21 -9.00 -11.46
N ILE A 23 5.95 -8.63 -11.67
CA ILE A 23 5.10 -7.96 -10.69
C ILE A 23 3.90 -8.83 -10.31
N ASP A 24 3.94 -10.12 -10.64
CA ASP A 24 2.84 -11.02 -10.33
C ASP A 24 2.67 -11.16 -8.82
N VAL A 25 1.40 -11.10 -8.39
CA VAL A 25 1.00 -11.27 -7.00
C VAL A 25 0.06 -12.47 -6.96
N PRO A 26 0.57 -13.68 -6.61
CA PRO A 26 -0.25 -14.88 -6.65
C PRO A 26 -1.38 -14.82 -5.61
N PRO A 27 -2.42 -15.67 -5.77
CA PRO A 27 -3.47 -15.85 -4.78
C PRO A 27 -2.92 -16.16 -3.38
N ARG A 28 -3.67 -15.82 -2.33
CA ARG A 28 -3.19 -16.01 -0.94
C ARG A 28 -2.94 -17.48 -0.61
N SER A 29 -3.74 -18.38 -1.17
CA SER A 29 -3.61 -19.83 -1.05
C SER A 29 -2.45 -20.42 -1.86
N GLU A 30 -1.92 -19.70 -2.85
CA GLU A 30 -0.92 -20.16 -3.81
C GLU A 30 0.47 -19.58 -3.54
N GLY A 31 0.86 -19.51 -2.26
CA GLY A 31 2.24 -19.19 -1.88
C GLY A 31 2.61 -17.71 -1.97
N ARG A 32 1.62 -16.80 -1.94
CA ARG A 32 1.86 -15.35 -1.79
C ARG A 32 2.74 -15.06 -0.58
N ARG A 33 3.75 -14.21 -0.78
CA ARG A 33 4.68 -13.71 0.25
C ARG A 33 4.71 -12.20 0.20
N ASN A 34 5.15 -11.57 1.29
CA ASN A 34 5.25 -10.11 1.41
C ASN A 34 6.03 -9.47 0.25
N HIS A 35 7.14 -10.10 -0.16
CA HIS A 35 7.98 -9.57 -1.25
C HIS A 35 7.25 -9.44 -2.59
N HIS A 36 6.19 -10.22 -2.86
CA HIS A 36 5.38 -10.05 -4.09
C HIS A 36 4.64 -8.71 -4.06
N ALA A 37 3.97 -8.40 -2.94
CA ALA A 37 3.24 -7.14 -2.76
C ALA A 37 4.19 -5.93 -2.71
N GLU A 38 5.32 -6.07 -2.02
CA GLU A 38 6.41 -5.09 -1.99
C GLU A 38 6.90 -4.74 -3.40
N ARG A 39 7.24 -5.76 -4.20
CA ARG A 39 7.73 -5.62 -5.58
C ARG A 39 6.67 -5.01 -6.51
N TYR A 40 5.42 -5.45 -6.39
CA TYR A 40 4.29 -4.88 -7.12
C TYR A 40 4.15 -3.38 -6.83
N CYS A 41 4.12 -2.98 -5.56
CA CYS A 41 3.93 -1.60 -5.16
C CYS A 41 5.10 -0.69 -5.54
N ILE A 42 6.33 -1.14 -5.33
CA ILE A 42 7.50 -0.30 -5.65
C ILE A 42 7.65 -0.09 -7.16
N ALA A 43 7.31 -1.10 -7.98
CA ALA A 43 7.29 -0.96 -9.44
C ALA A 43 6.24 0.08 -9.88
N HIS A 44 5.02 0.01 -9.33
CA HIS A 44 3.96 0.97 -9.63
C HIS A 44 4.28 2.38 -9.16
N LEU A 45 4.91 2.53 -7.99
CA LEU A 45 5.37 3.82 -7.50
C LEU A 45 6.35 4.45 -8.50
N LEU A 46 7.41 3.74 -8.86
CA LEU A 46 8.41 4.26 -9.80
C LEU A 46 7.83 4.54 -11.20
N ALA A 47 6.86 3.73 -11.66
CA ALA A 47 6.18 3.94 -12.93
C ALA A 47 5.23 5.16 -12.93
N THR A 48 4.89 5.67 -11.76
CA THR A 48 3.85 6.70 -11.57
C THR A 48 4.43 8.04 -11.11
N LEU A 49 5.61 8.05 -10.51
CA LEU A 49 6.30 9.28 -10.12
C LEU A 49 6.59 10.17 -11.35
N PRO A 50 6.37 11.50 -11.25
CA PRO A 50 6.82 12.43 -12.28
C PRO A 50 8.34 12.33 -12.46
N VAL A 51 8.82 12.36 -13.70
CA VAL A 51 10.25 12.21 -14.00
C VAL A 51 11.08 13.32 -13.36
N GLU A 52 10.48 14.49 -13.11
CA GLU A 52 11.08 15.63 -12.44
C GLU A 52 11.36 15.37 -10.95
N GLN A 53 10.66 14.40 -10.34
CA GLN A 53 10.94 13.94 -8.98
C GLN A 53 12.06 12.88 -8.94
N LEU A 54 12.54 12.42 -10.10
CA LEU A 54 13.58 11.39 -10.22
C LEU A 54 14.88 12.01 -10.70
N SER A 55 16.00 11.61 -10.09
CA SER A 55 17.34 12.02 -10.52
C SER A 55 18.16 10.79 -10.92
N PHE A 56 18.77 10.87 -12.10
CA PHE A 56 19.53 9.77 -12.69
C PHE A 56 21.05 10.01 -12.57
N PRO A 57 21.87 8.96 -12.43
CA PRO A 57 21.48 7.55 -12.35
C PRO A 57 20.75 7.24 -11.03
N LEU A 58 19.84 6.28 -11.09
CA LEU A 58 19.12 5.76 -9.93
C LEU A 58 19.35 4.26 -9.75
N THR A 59 19.27 3.82 -8.50
CA THR A 59 19.34 2.40 -8.11
C THR A 59 18.27 2.14 -7.05
N LEU A 60 17.41 1.15 -7.30
CA LEU A 60 16.47 0.65 -6.31
C LEU A 60 17.03 -0.63 -5.69
N THR A 61 17.12 -0.65 -4.36
CA THR A 61 17.64 -1.78 -3.58
C THR A 61 16.62 -2.19 -2.53
N HIS A 62 16.33 -3.49 -2.41
CA HIS A 62 15.62 -4.05 -1.25
C HIS A 62 16.56 -4.10 -0.06
N SER A 63 16.11 -3.67 1.11
CA SER A 63 16.88 -3.64 2.35
C SER A 63 16.03 -4.01 3.56
N ASP A 64 16.67 -4.22 4.71
CA ASP A 64 15.94 -4.69 5.89
C ASP A 64 15.17 -3.55 6.59
N LYS A 65 15.77 -2.34 6.72
CA LYS A 65 15.19 -1.15 7.37
C LYS A 65 15.83 0.15 6.84
N PRO A 66 15.22 0.90 5.92
CA PRO A 66 13.86 0.71 5.39
C PRO A 66 13.73 -0.49 4.45
N ASP A 67 12.50 -0.87 4.10
CA ASP A 67 12.20 -1.96 3.14
C ASP A 67 12.90 -1.75 1.78
N PHE A 68 13.06 -0.49 1.34
CA PHE A 68 13.84 -0.14 0.14
C PHE A 68 14.68 1.11 0.30
N LEU A 69 15.75 1.16 -0.48
CA LEU A 69 16.53 2.37 -0.77
C LEU A 69 16.43 2.70 -2.25
N LEU A 70 15.89 3.89 -2.55
CA LEU A 70 15.99 4.52 -3.85
C LEU A 70 17.17 5.51 -3.81
N ALA A 71 18.34 5.05 -4.25
CA ALA A 71 19.53 5.89 -4.35
C ALA A 71 19.47 6.67 -5.66
N MET A 72 19.60 8.00 -5.59
CA MET A 72 19.56 8.90 -6.74
C MET A 72 20.69 9.92 -6.62
N PHE A 73 21.02 10.62 -7.70
CA PHE A 73 22.06 11.66 -7.65
C PHE A 73 21.69 12.75 -6.62
N ARG A 74 22.36 12.71 -5.45
CA ARG A 74 22.20 13.64 -4.31
C ARG A 74 20.81 13.63 -3.65
N ALA A 75 20.01 12.59 -3.87
CA ALA A 75 18.63 12.53 -3.39
C ALA A 75 18.24 11.11 -2.95
N ASP A 76 18.97 10.54 -2.00
CA ASP A 76 18.64 9.22 -1.48
C ASP A 76 17.31 9.25 -0.71
N VAL A 77 16.47 8.25 -0.99
CA VAL A 77 15.15 8.10 -0.37
C VAL A 77 15.02 6.72 0.25
N GLY A 78 14.74 6.68 1.54
CA GLY A 78 14.32 5.46 2.22
C GLY A 78 12.82 5.23 2.02
N ILE A 79 12.39 4.04 1.65
CA ILE A 79 10.98 3.75 1.38
C ILE A 79 10.53 2.56 2.23
N GLU A 80 9.56 2.81 3.11
CA GLU A 80 8.85 1.77 3.84
C GLU A 80 7.63 1.30 3.04
N HIS A 81 7.32 0.01 3.12
CA HIS A 81 6.14 -0.59 2.54
C HIS A 81 5.24 -1.20 3.61
N THR A 82 3.93 -1.05 3.47
CA THR A 82 2.96 -1.81 4.26
C THR A 82 1.77 -2.17 3.40
N GLU A 83 1.15 -3.32 3.67
CA GLU A 83 -0.13 -3.70 3.08
C GLU A 83 -1.25 -3.40 4.09
N ALA A 84 -2.20 -2.57 3.70
CA ALA A 84 -3.42 -2.30 4.46
C ALA A 84 -4.47 -3.35 4.12
N VAL A 85 -4.40 -4.50 4.80
CA VAL A 85 -5.39 -5.57 4.72
C VAL A 85 -5.75 -6.08 6.12
N PRO A 86 -7.04 -6.20 6.46
CA PRO A 86 -7.40 -6.77 7.75
C PRO A 86 -6.97 -8.24 7.87
N GLU A 87 -6.41 -8.63 9.02
CA GLU A 87 -5.89 -9.99 9.22
C GLU A 87 -6.98 -11.06 9.02
N ASN A 88 -8.18 -10.80 9.54
CA ASN A 88 -9.30 -11.75 9.41
C ASN A 88 -9.75 -11.91 7.96
N ILE A 89 -9.68 -10.85 7.16
CA ILE A 89 -10.06 -10.87 5.74
C ILE A 89 -9.02 -11.63 4.93
N ALA A 90 -7.73 -11.31 5.09
CA ALA A 90 -6.66 -12.04 4.42
C ALA A 90 -6.70 -13.55 4.74
N ARG A 91 -7.09 -13.92 5.96
CA ARG A 91 -7.27 -15.32 6.37
C ARG A 91 -8.56 -15.93 5.85
N ALA A 92 -9.64 -15.16 5.73
CA ALA A 92 -10.88 -15.61 5.13
C ALA A 92 -10.69 -15.90 3.63
N ASP A 93 -10.02 -15.01 2.90
CA ASP A 93 -9.68 -15.20 1.49
C ASP A 93 -8.87 -16.48 1.29
N PHE A 94 -7.84 -16.70 2.12
CA PHE A 94 -7.07 -17.95 2.09
C PHE A 94 -7.95 -19.19 2.28
N LEU A 95 -8.92 -19.15 3.21
CA LEU A 95 -9.84 -20.28 3.46
C LEU A 95 -10.80 -20.47 2.28
N ARG A 96 -11.36 -19.39 1.72
CA ARG A 96 -12.22 -19.44 0.53
C ARG A 96 -11.50 -20.09 -0.64
N GLU A 97 -10.30 -19.61 -0.97
CA GLU A 97 -9.51 -20.13 -2.10
C GLU A 97 -9.06 -21.59 -1.87
N LYS A 98 -8.57 -21.91 -0.68
CA LYS A 98 -8.02 -23.24 -0.38
C LYS A 98 -9.08 -24.33 -0.27
N GLU A 99 -10.22 -24.00 0.32
CA GLU A 99 -11.27 -24.98 0.66
C GLU A 99 -12.50 -24.87 -0.24
N GLY A 100 -12.59 -23.85 -1.10
CA GLY A 100 -13.76 -23.61 -1.97
C GLY A 100 -15.01 -23.24 -1.17
N LEU A 101 -14.86 -22.45 -0.10
CA LEU A 101 -15.93 -22.14 0.84
C LEU A 101 -16.70 -20.86 0.48
N GLY A 102 -18.02 -20.90 0.74
CA GLY A 102 -18.94 -19.79 0.55
C GLY A 102 -19.29 -19.54 -0.92
N PRO A 103 -20.04 -18.47 -1.21
CA PRO A 103 -20.44 -18.15 -2.58
C PRO A 103 -19.30 -17.51 -3.38
N ASP A 104 -19.34 -17.69 -4.70
CA ASP A 104 -18.38 -17.09 -5.66
C ASP A 104 -18.38 -15.56 -5.61
N VAL A 105 -19.55 -14.97 -5.30
CA VAL A 105 -19.74 -13.54 -5.07
C VAL A 105 -20.33 -13.39 -3.68
N TYR A 106 -19.66 -12.63 -2.83
CA TYR A 106 -19.99 -12.47 -1.41
C TYR A 106 -20.09 -11.00 -1.04
N PHE A 107 -20.78 -10.71 0.06
CA PHE A 107 -20.91 -9.35 0.56
C PHE A 107 -19.60 -8.86 1.17
N THR A 108 -19.25 -7.60 0.88
CA THR A 108 -18.12 -6.93 1.53
C THR A 108 -18.44 -6.75 3.02
N PRO A 109 -17.62 -7.30 3.93
CA PRO A 109 -17.88 -7.16 5.36
C PRO A 109 -17.45 -5.78 5.87
N HIS A 110 -18.12 -5.32 6.92
CA HIS A 110 -17.62 -4.21 7.75
C HIS A 110 -16.43 -4.70 8.57
N VAL A 111 -15.36 -3.89 8.60
CA VAL A 111 -14.14 -4.24 9.32
C VAL A 111 -13.64 -3.05 10.12
N LEU A 112 -13.20 -3.31 11.35
CA LEU A 112 -12.56 -2.30 12.19
C LEU A 112 -11.03 -2.47 12.17
N PRO A 113 -10.25 -1.39 11.99
CA PRO A 113 -8.79 -1.46 12.10
C PRO A 113 -8.36 -1.98 13.48
N GLY A 114 -7.50 -3.00 13.49
CA GLY A 114 -7.01 -3.64 14.70
C GLY A 114 -8.03 -4.56 15.40
N GLU A 115 -9.09 -5.01 14.71
CA GLU A 115 -10.02 -5.97 15.29
C GLU A 115 -9.32 -7.27 15.75
N PRO A 116 -9.80 -7.91 16.84
CA PRO A 116 -9.20 -9.14 17.33
C PRO A 116 -9.21 -10.26 16.29
N ARG A 117 -8.14 -11.05 16.31
CA ARG A 117 -8.01 -12.23 15.47
C ARG A 117 -9.10 -13.27 15.77
N LYS A 118 -9.86 -13.67 14.74
CA LYS A 118 -10.88 -14.73 14.82
C LYS A 118 -10.27 -16.12 14.62
N THR A 119 -10.89 -17.14 15.19
CA THR A 119 -10.51 -18.55 14.95
C THR A 119 -10.88 -18.99 13.54
N ALA A 120 -10.24 -20.05 13.04
CA ALA A 120 -10.58 -20.59 11.72
C ALA A 120 -12.03 -21.11 11.67
N GLY A 121 -12.57 -21.63 12.78
CA GLY A 121 -13.97 -22.08 12.85
C GLY A 121 -14.97 -20.92 12.77
N GLU A 122 -14.65 -19.77 13.37
CA GLU A 122 -15.47 -18.57 13.24
C GLU A 122 -15.46 -18.04 11.80
N LEU A 123 -14.27 -17.92 11.19
CA LEU A 123 -14.15 -17.45 9.81
C LEU A 123 -14.94 -18.34 8.83
N ARG A 124 -14.86 -19.68 8.98
CA ARG A 124 -15.66 -20.59 8.13
C ARG A 124 -17.16 -20.33 8.24
N ARG A 125 -17.67 -20.16 9.47
CA ARG A 125 -19.08 -19.85 9.69
C ARG A 125 -19.49 -18.53 9.05
N GLU A 126 -18.68 -17.48 9.18
CA GLU A 126 -18.96 -16.18 8.57
C GLU A 126 -18.91 -16.25 7.04
N ILE A 127 -17.93 -16.96 6.48
CA ILE A 127 -17.78 -17.21 5.04
C ILE A 127 -19.02 -17.90 4.46
N GLU A 128 -19.51 -18.95 5.13
CA GLU A 128 -20.69 -19.72 4.71
C GLU A 128 -21.99 -18.96 4.90
N ALA A 129 -22.10 -18.17 5.97
CA ALA A 129 -23.30 -17.39 6.25
C ALA A 129 -23.48 -16.23 5.26
N ASP A 130 -22.37 -15.64 4.77
CA ASP A 130 -22.35 -14.52 3.82
C ASP A 130 -23.35 -13.42 4.20
N GLU A 131 -23.35 -13.04 5.47
CA GLU A 131 -24.29 -12.04 5.98
C GLU A 131 -23.91 -10.66 5.45
N SER A 132 -24.87 -9.99 4.78
CA SER A 132 -24.64 -8.67 4.17
C SER A 132 -24.30 -7.57 5.16
N GLY A 133 -24.62 -7.75 6.44
CA GLY A 133 -24.54 -6.72 7.45
C GLY A 133 -25.41 -5.48 7.13
N PRO A 134 -25.22 -4.38 7.87
CA PRO A 134 -25.83 -3.09 7.53
C PRO A 134 -25.17 -2.49 6.29
N GLY A 135 -25.94 -1.80 5.45
CA GLY A 135 -25.38 -1.07 4.31
C GLY A 135 -24.60 0.18 4.76
N TRP A 136 -23.62 0.59 3.95
CA TRP A 136 -23.00 1.91 4.09
C TRP A 136 -23.97 3.02 3.72
N CYS A 137 -23.97 4.10 4.52
CA CYS A 137 -24.82 5.27 4.31
C CYS A 137 -23.96 6.53 4.13
N GLY A 138 -24.31 7.34 3.13
CA GLY A 138 -23.62 8.59 2.82
C GLY A 138 -22.15 8.34 2.48
N ASP A 139 -21.27 8.87 3.34
CA ASP A 139 -19.82 8.88 3.22
C ASP A 139 -19.12 8.09 4.33
N SER A 140 -19.82 7.08 4.85
CA SER A 140 -19.21 6.10 5.75
C SER A 140 -18.03 5.34 5.12
N PRO A 141 -18.07 4.90 3.84
CA PRO A 141 -16.95 4.21 3.23
C PRO A 141 -15.68 5.05 3.22
N GLU A 142 -15.77 6.33 2.83
CA GLU A 142 -14.62 7.24 2.77
C GLU A 142 -14.01 7.51 4.15
N ARG A 143 -14.84 7.60 5.19
CA ARG A 143 -14.36 7.78 6.56
C ARG A 143 -13.72 6.50 7.10
N GLU A 144 -14.31 5.35 6.83
CA GLU A 144 -13.76 4.05 7.23
C GLU A 144 -12.42 3.79 6.55
N TRP A 145 -12.33 4.09 5.25
CA TRP A 145 -11.08 4.04 4.50
C TRP A 145 -10.01 4.95 5.12
N ALA A 146 -10.35 6.21 5.40
CA ALA A 146 -9.41 7.15 6.00
C ALA A 146 -8.93 6.68 7.38
N ALA A 147 -9.84 6.13 8.20
CA ALA A 147 -9.49 5.57 9.50
C ALA A 147 -8.58 4.34 9.38
N ALA A 148 -8.83 3.47 8.40
CA ALA A 148 -7.99 2.30 8.12
C ALA A 148 -6.58 2.70 7.66
N MET A 149 -6.46 3.57 6.66
CA MET A 149 -5.15 4.04 6.18
C MET A 149 -4.37 4.75 7.29
N ALA A 150 -5.03 5.62 8.06
CA ALA A 150 -4.45 6.27 9.23
C ALA A 150 -3.94 5.27 10.27
N HIS A 151 -4.65 4.16 10.50
CA HIS A 151 -4.22 3.09 11.39
C HIS A 151 -2.90 2.45 10.93
N TYR A 152 -2.80 2.01 9.68
CA TYR A 152 -1.57 1.38 9.16
C TYR A 152 -0.37 2.34 9.13
N VAL A 153 -0.60 3.61 8.77
CA VAL A 153 0.46 4.64 8.86
C VAL A 153 0.94 4.76 10.30
N LYS A 154 0.02 4.87 11.26
CA LYS A 154 0.34 4.99 12.69
C LYS A 154 1.12 3.78 13.21
N GLU A 155 0.83 2.56 12.75
CA GLU A 155 1.58 1.36 13.13
C GLU A 155 3.02 1.34 12.57
N LYS A 156 3.25 1.97 11.41
CA LYS A 156 4.58 2.07 10.80
C LYS A 156 5.44 3.16 11.42
N MET A 157 4.84 4.28 11.85
CA MET A 157 5.57 5.40 12.45
C MET A 157 6.61 5.00 13.52
N PRO A 158 6.28 4.24 14.59
CA PRO A 158 7.26 3.89 15.62
C PRO A 158 8.36 2.96 15.11
N LYS A 159 8.10 2.15 14.06
CA LYS A 159 9.10 1.28 13.43
C LYS A 159 10.13 2.10 12.66
N ALA A 160 9.66 3.14 11.97
CA ALA A 160 10.48 4.06 11.20
C ALA A 160 11.27 5.08 12.05
N THR A 161 11.04 5.11 13.36
CA THR A 161 11.79 5.90 14.33
C THR A 161 12.48 5.04 15.40
N ALA A 162 12.46 3.71 15.25
CA ALA A 162 13.08 2.80 16.20
C ALA A 162 14.61 2.75 16.03
N ASP A 163 15.30 2.34 17.09
CA ASP A 163 16.74 2.10 17.05
C ASP A 163 17.10 1.08 15.96
N GLY A 164 18.11 1.42 15.16
CA GLY A 164 18.57 0.61 14.04
C GLY A 164 17.79 0.82 12.73
N PHE A 165 16.82 1.74 12.70
CA PHE A 165 16.23 2.20 11.45
C PHE A 165 17.15 3.23 10.77
N VAL A 166 17.50 3.01 9.51
CA VAL A 166 18.32 3.96 8.75
C VAL A 166 17.44 5.06 8.18
N ARG A 167 17.69 6.30 8.59
CA ARG A 167 17.00 7.50 8.06
C ARG A 167 17.80 8.09 6.90
N TYR A 168 17.10 8.46 5.85
CA TYR A 168 17.67 9.11 4.67
C TYR A 168 17.24 10.58 4.60
N PRO A 169 17.84 11.40 3.72
CA PRO A 169 17.44 12.80 3.53
C PRO A 169 15.95 12.98 3.26
N ALA A 170 15.32 12.01 2.58
CA ALA A 170 13.87 11.87 2.52
C ALA A 170 13.47 10.42 2.84
N ASN A 171 12.30 10.25 3.45
CA ASN A 171 11.75 8.96 3.84
C ASN A 171 10.29 8.89 3.40
N TRP A 172 9.93 7.89 2.62
CA TRP A 172 8.57 7.69 2.14
C TRP A 172 7.94 6.46 2.77
N LEU A 173 6.61 6.45 2.81
CA LEU A 173 5.81 5.27 3.10
C LEU A 173 4.92 4.99 1.90
N ILE A 174 4.91 3.76 1.39
CA ILE A 174 3.89 3.27 0.47
C ILE A 174 2.98 2.27 1.16
N VAL A 175 1.68 2.53 1.09
CA VAL A 175 0.62 1.67 1.61
C VAL A 175 -0.06 0.99 0.43
N TYR A 176 0.00 -0.34 0.34
CA TYR A 176 -0.83 -1.10 -0.58
C TYR A 176 -2.23 -1.26 0.01
N ASP A 177 -3.21 -0.59 -0.56
CA ASP A 177 -4.60 -0.64 -0.15
C ASP A 177 -5.29 -1.90 -0.68
N ASN A 178 -5.51 -2.85 0.23
CA ASN A 178 -6.36 -4.03 0.03
C ASN A 178 -7.51 -4.02 1.06
N TRP A 179 -7.93 -2.83 1.51
CA TRP A 179 -8.96 -2.71 2.52
C TRP A 179 -10.35 -2.96 1.88
N PRO A 180 -11.18 -3.88 2.44
CA PRO A 180 -12.41 -4.27 1.79
C PRO A 180 -13.50 -3.21 2.00
N LEU A 181 -13.69 -2.35 1.01
CA LEU A 181 -14.77 -1.38 0.97
C LEU A 181 -15.46 -1.37 -0.40
N PRO A 182 -16.73 -0.94 -0.46
CA PRO A 182 -17.32 -0.57 -1.74
C PRO A 182 -16.55 0.59 -2.38
N ALA A 183 -16.80 0.86 -3.66
CA ALA A 183 -16.17 1.96 -4.37
C ALA A 183 -16.32 3.29 -3.60
N ILE A 184 -15.19 3.94 -3.32
CA ILE A 184 -15.12 5.20 -2.58
C ILE A 184 -14.89 6.39 -3.51
N ASN A 185 -15.36 7.57 -3.12
CA ASN A 185 -14.95 8.82 -3.75
C ASN A 185 -13.57 9.22 -3.24
N CYS A 186 -12.55 9.06 -4.10
CA CYS A 186 -11.15 9.27 -3.72
C CYS A 186 -10.86 10.69 -3.22
N SER A 187 -11.43 11.72 -3.84
CA SER A 187 -11.22 13.11 -3.41
C SER A 187 -11.79 13.36 -2.02
N LYS A 188 -12.93 12.74 -1.71
CA LYS A 188 -13.58 12.86 -0.41
C LYS A 188 -12.86 12.03 0.66
N ALA A 189 -12.45 10.81 0.34
CA ALA A 189 -11.63 9.97 1.21
C ALA A 189 -10.31 10.65 1.60
N ALA A 190 -9.61 11.23 0.62
CA ALA A 190 -8.39 12.00 0.86
C ALA A 190 -8.62 13.20 1.79
N SER A 191 -9.78 13.88 1.67
CA SER A 191 -10.14 15.00 2.55
C SER A 191 -10.35 14.60 4.01
N TYR A 192 -10.70 13.33 4.28
CA TYR A 192 -10.77 12.78 5.64
C TYR A 192 -9.42 12.27 6.13
N LEU A 193 -8.60 11.69 5.25
CA LEU A 193 -7.31 11.13 5.64
C LEU A 193 -6.26 12.21 5.93
N ALA A 194 -6.16 13.25 5.09
CA ALA A 194 -5.11 14.27 5.22
C ALA A 194 -5.07 14.94 6.61
N PRO A 195 -6.21 15.35 7.22
CA PRO A 195 -6.22 15.85 8.60
C PRO A 195 -5.72 14.83 9.62
N LEU A 196 -6.06 13.54 9.48
CA LEU A 196 -5.61 12.49 10.39
C LEU A 196 -4.09 12.30 10.34
N LEU A 197 -3.51 12.31 9.13
CA LEU A 197 -2.07 12.23 8.92
C LEU A 197 -1.32 13.41 9.54
N ALA A 198 -1.87 14.62 9.38
CA ALA A 198 -1.32 15.84 9.96
C ALA A 198 -1.42 15.82 11.49
N GLU A 199 -2.58 15.47 12.05
CA GLU A 199 -2.83 15.44 13.50
C GLU A 199 -1.91 14.44 14.21
N MET A 200 -1.67 13.27 13.62
CA MET A 200 -0.74 12.29 14.19
C MET A 200 0.74 12.63 13.96
N GLY A 201 1.05 13.71 13.22
CA GLY A 201 2.42 14.09 12.91
C GLY A 201 3.13 13.13 11.95
N ALA A 202 2.38 12.43 11.08
CA ALA A 202 2.94 11.44 10.17
C ALA A 202 4.04 12.03 9.26
N PHE A 203 3.90 13.30 8.86
CA PHE A 203 4.86 13.99 8.00
C PHE A 203 6.19 14.35 8.68
N SER A 204 6.26 14.27 10.01
CA SER A 204 7.55 14.35 10.73
C SER A 204 8.37 13.06 10.60
N VAL A 205 7.70 11.94 10.27
CA VAL A 205 8.32 10.63 10.11
C VAL A 205 8.54 10.31 8.64
N PHE A 206 7.55 10.57 7.79
CA PHE A 206 7.58 10.32 6.36
C PHE A 206 7.33 11.60 5.58
N ASP A 207 8.32 12.06 4.82
CA ASP A 207 8.23 13.25 3.97
C ASP A 207 7.11 13.13 2.92
N THR A 208 6.76 11.90 2.53
CA THR A 208 5.67 11.61 1.59
C THR A 208 5.04 10.26 1.91
N ILE A 209 3.71 10.23 1.88
CA ILE A 209 2.94 8.99 2.06
C ILE A 209 2.18 8.74 0.76
N PHE A 210 2.45 7.57 0.18
CA PHE A 210 1.77 7.05 -0.99
C PHE A 210 0.74 6.00 -0.56
N ILE A 211 -0.45 6.05 -1.15
CA ILE A 211 -1.43 4.98 -1.04
C ILE A 211 -1.68 4.48 -2.46
N HIS A 212 -1.59 3.17 -2.64
CA HIS A 212 -1.69 2.50 -3.92
C HIS A 212 -2.84 1.49 -3.85
N ASP A 213 -3.86 1.62 -4.69
CA ASP A 213 -4.77 0.51 -4.99
C ASP A 213 -4.41 -0.06 -6.38
N ASP A 214 -5.17 -1.01 -6.91
CA ASP A 214 -4.88 -1.61 -8.23
C ASP A 214 -4.96 -0.65 -9.43
N SER A 215 -5.36 0.61 -9.23
CA SER A 215 -5.68 1.57 -10.30
C SER A 215 -5.20 3.01 -10.07
N HIS A 216 -4.91 3.40 -8.83
CA HIS A 216 -4.61 4.76 -8.43
C HIS A 216 -3.44 4.81 -7.45
N MET A 217 -2.66 5.89 -7.56
CA MET A 217 -1.63 6.25 -6.59
C MET A 217 -1.96 7.64 -6.03
N TRP A 218 -2.17 7.72 -4.72
CA TRP A 218 -2.38 8.98 -4.02
C TRP A 218 -1.12 9.41 -3.32
N GLU A 219 -0.80 10.69 -3.42
CA GLU A 219 0.35 11.30 -2.77
C GLU A 219 -0.11 12.30 -1.70
N PHE A 220 0.36 12.10 -0.47
CA PHE A 220 0.11 12.98 0.68
C PHE A 220 1.42 13.58 1.19
N ARG A 221 1.41 14.90 1.41
CA ARG A 221 2.53 15.70 1.95
C ARG A 221 2.00 16.72 2.98
N GLU A 222 2.91 17.27 3.79
CA GLU A 222 2.57 18.30 4.79
C GLU A 222 2.05 19.61 4.17
N THR A 223 2.57 19.98 3.00
CA THR A 223 2.08 21.13 2.20
C THR A 223 0.87 20.66 1.35
N PRO A 224 -0.16 21.49 1.10
CA PRO A 224 -1.51 21.03 0.74
C PRO A 224 -1.68 20.52 -0.71
N LEU A 225 -0.64 19.99 -1.33
CA LEU A 225 -0.76 19.23 -2.56
C LEU A 225 -1.08 17.78 -2.24
N THR A 226 -2.38 17.46 -2.23
CA THR A 226 -2.84 16.10 -2.52
C THR A 226 -2.94 15.98 -4.03
N GLN A 227 -2.20 15.04 -4.62
CA GLN A 227 -2.27 14.76 -6.05
C GLN A 227 -2.63 13.29 -6.27
N VAL A 228 -3.57 13.04 -7.19
CA VAL A 228 -3.76 11.71 -7.77
C VAL A 228 -2.74 11.57 -8.89
N LEU A 229 -1.77 10.70 -8.71
CA LEU A 229 -0.84 10.33 -9.75
C LEU A 229 -1.48 9.23 -10.61
N ARG A 230 -1.23 9.30 -11.92
CA ARG A 230 -1.69 8.26 -12.86
C ARG A 230 -0.47 7.61 -13.47
N PRO A 231 -0.49 6.29 -13.71
CA PRO A 231 0.62 5.60 -14.36
C PRO A 231 0.99 6.29 -15.67
N LEU A 232 2.29 6.29 -16.00
CA LEU A 232 2.73 6.55 -17.35
C LEU A 232 1.99 5.58 -18.27
N ARG A 233 1.07 6.09 -19.11
CA ARG A 233 0.28 5.25 -20.02
C ARG A 233 1.23 4.27 -20.73
N ALA A 234 1.01 2.98 -20.52
CA ALA A 234 1.58 1.97 -21.40
C ALA A 234 1.09 2.31 -22.82
N PRO A 235 1.98 2.45 -23.81
CA PRO A 235 1.53 2.42 -25.19
C PRO A 235 0.91 1.03 -25.42
N HIS A 236 -0.31 1.03 -25.96
CA HIS A 236 -0.94 -0.17 -26.53
C HIS A 236 -0.04 -0.81 -27.59
#